data_AF-A0A061P8B1-F1
#
_entry.id   AF-A0A061P8B1-F1
#
_cell.length_a   1.000
_cell.length_b   1.000
_cell.length_c   1.000
_cell.angle_alpha   90.00
_cell.angle_beta   90.00
_cell.angle_gamma   90.00
#
_symmetry.space_group_name_H-M   'P 1'
#
loop_
_entity.id
_entity.type
_entity.pdbx_description
1 polymer ?
#
loop_
_entity_poly.entity_id
_entity_poly.type
_entity_poly.pdbx_seq_one_letter_code
_entity_poly.pdbx_strand_id
1 'polypeptide(L)'
;MTASIWFLGITGEEQAEGSEQPSIDEVIHRSWDTDQLTTNLGSDHIIRASFRIETDDPDTRMNVEMRDFQIKNLIIHRLAEQSADELRSSEGLRELEENASNRH
;
A
#
# COMPACT_ATOMS: atom_id res chain seq x y z
N MET A 1 10.50 -18.84 9.61
CA MET A 1 9.46 -18.10 8.87
C MET A 1 9.69 -16.62 9.17
N THR A 2 10.26 -15.87 8.23
CA THR A 2 10.44 -14.42 8.37
C THR A 2 9.14 -13.74 7.96
N ALA A 3 8.52 -13.02 8.89
CA ALA A 3 7.43 -12.10 8.56
C ALA A 3 8.05 -10.74 8.28
N SER A 4 7.79 -10.19 7.09
CA SER A 4 8.20 -8.84 6.71
C SER A 4 6.95 -7.95 6.72
N ILE A 5 7.00 -6.86 7.47
CA ILE A 5 5.97 -5.82 7.50
C ILE A 5 6.44 -4.72 6.56
N TRP A 6 5.64 -4.38 5.56
CA TRP A 6 5.94 -3.33 4.58
C TRP A 6 4.88 -2.23 4.65
N PHE A 7 5.30 -0.98 4.47
CA PHE A 7 4.46 0.21 4.55
C PHE A 7 4.17 0.68 3.12
N LEU A 8 2.89 0.86 2.75
CA LEU A 8 2.48 1.43 1.47
C LEU A 8 1.99 2.86 1.71
N GLY A 9 2.87 3.84 1.57
CA GLY A 9 2.49 5.25 1.61
C GLY A 9 1.95 5.69 0.24
N ILE A 10 0.64 5.93 0.13
CA ILE A 10 0.08 6.68 -1.01
C ILE A 10 0.19 8.16 -0.65
N THR A 11 1.34 8.77 -0.90
CA THR A 11 1.50 10.22 -0.84
C THR A 11 1.71 10.74 -2.25
N GLY A 12 0.66 11.27 -2.85
CA GLY A 12 0.78 12.16 -4.00
C GLY A 12 1.03 13.56 -3.47
N GLU A 13 2.30 13.99 -3.39
CA GLU A 13 2.74 15.39 -3.54
C GLU A 13 4.25 15.49 -3.26
N GLU A 14 4.99 16.11 -4.19
CA GLU A 14 6.32 16.65 -3.93
C GLU A 14 6.20 17.68 -2.80
N GLN A 15 6.86 17.43 -1.66
CA GLN A 15 6.80 18.34 -0.52
C GLN A 15 7.42 19.70 -0.88
N ALA A 16 6.59 20.74 -0.87
CA ALA A 16 7.05 22.13 -0.89
C ALA A 16 7.75 22.46 0.44
N GLU A 17 8.92 23.11 0.34
CA GLU A 17 9.70 23.60 1.48
C GLU A 17 8.85 24.53 2.36
N GLY A 18 8.37 24.01 3.50
CA GLY A 18 7.58 24.77 4.48
C GLY A 18 6.41 24.04 5.16
N SER A 19 6.09 22.80 4.77
CA SER A 19 5.13 21.97 5.52
C SER A 19 5.84 21.28 6.70
N GLU A 20 5.34 21.47 7.92
CA GLU A 20 5.76 20.65 9.07
C GLU A 20 5.49 19.18 8.72
N GLN A 21 6.52 18.34 8.78
CA GLN A 21 6.33 16.90 8.57
C GLN A 21 5.30 16.39 9.59
N PRO A 22 4.29 15.65 9.15
CA PRO A 22 3.26 15.12 10.05
C PRO A 22 3.91 14.29 11.15
N SER A 23 3.37 14.42 12.36
CA SER A 23 3.86 13.63 13.49
C SER A 23 3.59 12.13 13.27
N ILE A 24 4.38 11.26 13.89
CA ILE A 24 4.15 9.80 13.80
C ILE A 24 2.73 9.43 14.25
N ASP A 25 2.21 10.08 15.29
CA ASP A 25 0.85 9.86 15.79
C ASP A 25 -0.21 10.27 14.76
N GLU A 26 0.03 11.35 14.03
CA GLU A 26 -0.84 11.81 12.95
C GLU A 26 -0.83 10.85 11.77
N VAL A 27 0.34 10.37 11.36
CA VAL A 27 0.50 9.34 10.32
C VAL A 27 -0.25 8.06 10.69
N ILE A 28 -0.13 7.60 11.94
CA ILE A 28 -0.87 6.43 12.44
C ILE A 28 -2.38 6.70 12.40
N HIS A 29 -2.82 7.88 12.84
CA HIS A 29 -4.23 8.23 12.92
C HIS A 29 -4.93 8.33 11.55
N ARG A 30 -4.19 8.73 10.51
CA ARG A 30 -4.65 8.77 9.12
C ARG A 30 -4.31 7.51 8.32
N SER A 31 -3.86 6.45 8.98
CA SER A 31 -3.54 5.17 8.34
C SER A 31 -4.57 4.09 8.62
N TRP A 32 -4.83 3.23 7.63
CA TRP A 32 -5.66 2.04 7.76
C TRP A 32 -4.85 0.79 7.37
N ASP A 33 -4.88 -0.25 8.22
CA ASP A 33 -4.27 -1.54 7.91
C ASP A 33 -5.29 -2.47 7.26
N THR A 34 -4.94 -3.05 6.12
CA THR A 34 -5.74 -4.10 5.50
C THR A 34 -5.62 -5.40 6.28
N ASP A 35 -6.67 -6.22 6.23
CA ASP A 35 -6.54 -7.64 6.54
C ASP A 35 -5.47 -8.30 5.65
N GLN A 36 -5.03 -9.47 6.07
CA GLN A 36 -4.10 -10.28 5.30
C GLN A 36 -4.77 -10.77 4.00
N LEU A 37 -4.20 -10.37 2.87
CA LEU A 37 -4.58 -10.81 1.54
C LEU A 37 -3.79 -12.06 1.15
N THR A 38 -4.40 -12.93 0.37
CA THR A 38 -3.75 -14.10 -0.23
C THR A 38 -4.22 -14.24 -1.66
N THR A 39 -3.28 -14.19 -2.60
CA THR A 39 -3.58 -14.27 -4.04
C THR A 39 -2.44 -14.92 -4.81
N ASN A 40 -2.74 -15.35 -6.03
CA ASN A 40 -1.74 -15.77 -6.99
C ASN A 40 -1.00 -14.54 -7.55
N LEU A 41 0.26 -14.74 -7.87
CA LEU A 41 1.05 -13.85 -8.70
C LEU A 41 0.86 -14.22 -10.18
N GLY A 42 1.38 -13.40 -11.10
CA GLY A 42 1.40 -13.73 -12.53
C GLY A 42 2.37 -14.88 -12.86
N SER A 43 3.26 -15.18 -11.92
CA SER A 43 4.09 -16.39 -11.90
C SER A 43 3.42 -17.51 -11.08
N ASP A 44 3.98 -18.73 -11.09
CA ASP A 44 3.46 -19.89 -10.33
C ASP A 44 3.67 -19.80 -8.79
N HIS A 45 3.46 -18.62 -8.21
CA HIS A 45 3.65 -18.31 -6.80
C HIS A 45 2.38 -17.75 -6.17
N ILE A 46 2.24 -17.95 -4.86
CA ILE A 46 1.20 -17.35 -4.03
C ILE A 46 1.88 -16.34 -3.11
N ILE A 47 1.29 -15.15 -2.98
CA ILE A 47 1.70 -14.14 -2.03
C ILE A 47 0.68 -14.03 -0.89
N ARG A 48 1.20 -13.75 0.31
CA ARG A 48 0.43 -13.41 1.49
C ARG A 48 0.98 -12.12 2.09
N ALA A 49 0.19 -11.06 2.08
CA ALA A 49 0.62 -9.72 2.47
C ALA A 49 -0.51 -8.95 3.17
N SER A 50 -0.12 -8.03 4.03
CA SER A 50 -0.98 -6.98 4.58
C SER A 50 -0.40 -5.64 4.17
N PHE A 51 -1.25 -4.65 3.97
CA PHE A 51 -0.85 -3.32 3.54
C PHE A 51 -1.32 -2.30 4.57
N ARG A 52 -0.50 -1.28 4.82
CA ARG A 52 -0.97 -0.06 5.49
C ARG A 52 -1.19 0.99 4.44
N ILE A 53 -2.33 1.64 4.47
CA ILE A 53 -2.69 2.71 3.54
C ILE A 53 -2.76 3.99 4.35
N GLU A 54 -1.87 4.92 4.03
CA GLU A 54 -1.88 6.28 4.57
C GLU A 54 -2.76 7.17 3.70
N THR A 55 -3.56 8.04 4.33
CA THR A 55 -4.35 9.07 3.66
C THR A 55 -3.99 10.46 4.17
N ASP A 56 -4.48 11.51 3.51
CA ASP A 56 -4.15 12.89 3.90
C ASP A 56 -4.70 13.25 5.29
N ASP A 57 -5.92 12.78 5.59
CA ASP A 57 -6.65 13.08 6.82
C ASP A 57 -7.50 11.90 7.34
N PRO A 58 -7.97 11.94 8.61
CA PRO A 58 -8.73 10.84 9.21
C PRO A 58 -10.13 10.60 8.63
N ASP A 59 -10.79 11.62 8.07
CA ASP A 59 -12.10 11.45 7.42
C ASP A 59 -11.93 10.75 6.07
N THR A 60 -10.87 11.08 5.33
CA THR A 60 -10.46 10.37 4.10
C THR A 60 -10.12 8.91 4.40
N ARG A 61 -9.36 8.64 5.48
CA ARG A 61 -9.10 7.27 5.97
C ARG A 61 -10.39 6.47 6.13
N MET A 62 -11.42 7.06 6.74
CA MET A 62 -12.70 6.38 6.98
C MET A 62 -13.45 6.08 5.67
N ASN A 63 -13.40 6.99 4.69
CA ASN A 63 -13.97 6.75 3.36
C ASN A 63 -13.24 5.65 2.59
N VAL A 64 -11.91 5.61 2.70
CA VAL A 64 -11.05 4.57 2.11
C VAL A 64 -11.35 3.21 2.76
N GLU A 65 -11.43 3.16 4.09
CA GLU A 65 -11.79 1.96 4.85
C GLU A 65 -13.19 1.42 4.48
N MET A 66 -14.19 2.30 4.26
CA MET A 66 -15.51 1.86 3.75
C MET A 66 -15.48 1.27 2.34
N ARG A 67 -14.43 1.55 1.57
CA ARG A 67 -14.21 1.05 0.21
C ARG A 67 -13.16 -0.07 0.18
N ASP A 68 -12.92 -0.71 1.32
CA ASP A 68 -11.91 -1.75 1.48
C ASP A 68 -11.99 -2.83 0.40
N PHE A 69 -13.20 -3.27 0.02
CA PHE A 69 -13.40 -4.30 -0.99
C PHE A 69 -12.84 -3.88 -2.36
N GLN A 70 -12.98 -2.60 -2.73
CA GLN A 70 -12.49 -2.07 -4.00
C GLN A 70 -10.97 -2.00 -3.99
N ILE A 71 -10.42 -1.56 -2.86
CA ILE A 71 -8.98 -1.41 -2.67
C ILE A 71 -8.30 -2.78 -2.62
N LYS A 72 -8.84 -3.71 -1.83
CA LYS A 72 -8.36 -5.10 -1.76
C LYS A 72 -8.42 -5.76 -3.15
N ASN A 73 -9.50 -5.53 -3.90
CA ASN A 73 -9.62 -6.04 -5.28
C ASN A 73 -8.56 -5.44 -6.21
N LEU A 74 -8.28 -4.14 -6.11
CA LEU A 74 -7.23 -3.47 -6.88
C LEU A 74 -5.85 -4.07 -6.57
N ILE A 75 -5.51 -4.22 -5.30
CA ILE A 75 -4.25 -4.81 -4.85
C ILE A 75 -4.11 -6.24 -5.39
N ILE A 76 -5.17 -7.05 -5.32
CA ILE A 76 -5.18 -8.41 -5.86
C ILE A 76 -4.89 -8.43 -7.36
N HIS A 77 -5.53 -7.56 -8.14
CA HIS A 77 -5.30 -7.46 -9.58
C HIS A 77 -3.86 -7.05 -9.87
N ARG A 78 -3.31 -6.10 -9.10
CA ARG A 78 -1.94 -5.65 -9.29
C ARG A 78 -0.93 -6.76 -8.99
N LEU A 79 -1.11 -7.47 -7.87
CA LEU A 79 -0.25 -8.60 -7.50
C LEU A 79 -0.32 -9.73 -8.54
N ALA A 80 -1.48 -9.97 -9.15
CA ALA A 80 -1.64 -10.96 -10.21
C ALA A 80 -0.87 -10.60 -11.51
N GLU A 81 -0.43 -9.36 -11.67
CA GLU A 81 0.42 -8.92 -12.79
C GLU A 81 1.93 -8.97 -12.45
N GLN A 82 2.29 -9.22 -11.19
CA GLN A 82 3.69 -9.23 -10.73
C GLN A 82 4.27 -10.64 -10.70
N SER A 83 5.58 -10.75 -10.84
CA SER A 83 6.35 -11.95 -10.60
C SER A 83 6.95 -11.96 -9.19
N ALA A 84 7.30 -13.15 -8.70
CA ALA A 84 7.96 -13.26 -7.40
C ALA A 84 9.36 -12.61 -7.38
N ASP A 85 10.05 -12.52 -8.51
CA ASP A 85 11.40 -11.93 -8.57
C ASP A 85 11.37 -10.40 -8.50
N GLU A 86 10.38 -9.76 -9.12
CA GLU A 86 10.14 -8.32 -9.00
C GLU A 86 9.91 -7.95 -7.52
N LEU A 87 9.03 -8.67 -6.84
CA LEU A 87 8.66 -8.41 -5.43
C LEU A 87 9.75 -8.77 -4.40
N ARG A 88 10.81 -9.47 -4.80
CA ARG A 88 11.96 -9.78 -3.92
C ARG A 88 12.95 -8.64 -3.81
N SER A 89 12.93 -7.72 -4.77
CA SER A 89 13.84 -6.58 -4.81
C SER A 89 13.22 -5.36 -4.14
N SER A 90 14.04 -4.53 -3.51
CA SER A 90 13.57 -3.25 -2.96
C SER A 90 13.01 -2.33 -4.06
N GLU A 91 13.56 -2.41 -5.27
CA GLU A 91 13.08 -1.62 -6.40
C GLU A 91 11.70 -2.08 -6.86
N GLY A 92 11.48 -3.38 -7.05
CA GLY A 92 10.16 -3.88 -7.45
C GLY A 92 9.08 -3.72 -6.37
N LEU A 93 9.46 -3.67 -5.09
CA LEU A 93 8.54 -3.24 -4.03
C LEU A 93 8.19 -1.75 -4.16
N ARG A 94 9.17 -0.89 -4.43
CA ARG A 94 8.95 0.54 -4.68
C ARG A 94 8.07 0.78 -5.91
N GLU A 95 8.28 0.03 -6.99
CA GLU A 95 7.43 0.08 -8.17
C GLU A 95 6.00 -0.39 -7.87
N LEU A 96 5.81 -1.43 -7.06
CA LEU A 96 4.49 -1.84 -6.60
C LEU A 96 3.80 -0.71 -5.82
N GLU A 97 4.53 -0.05 -4.93
CA GLU A 97 4.04 1.08 -4.14
C GLU A 97 3.64 2.27 -5.02
N GLU A 98 4.49 2.66 -5.94
CA GLU A 98 4.22 3.75 -6.90
C GLU A 98 3.00 3.42 -7.76
N ASN A 99 2.88 2.21 -8.29
CA ASN A 99 1.74 1.85 -9.14
C ASN A 99 0.42 1.74 -8.38
N ALA A 100 0.45 1.40 -7.08
CA ALA A 100 -0.73 1.44 -6.23
C ALA A 100 -1.14 2.88 -5.87
N SER A 101 -0.17 3.81 -5.82
CA SER A 101 -0.36 5.21 -5.46
C SER A 101 -0.75 6.11 -6.65
N ASN A 102 -0.18 5.85 -7.82
CA ASN A 102 -0.12 6.81 -8.94
C ASN A 102 -1.37 6.79 -9.85
N ARG A 103 -2.54 6.63 -9.25
CA ARG A 103 -3.80 6.74 -9.97
C ARG A 103 -4.82 7.54 -9.16
N HIS A 104 -4.64 8.85 -9.13
CA HIS A 104 -5.69 9.89 -9.12
C HIS A 104 -5.18 11.11 -9.90
#